data_AF-A0A5K0VV45-F1
#
_entry.id   AF-A0A5K0VV45-F1
#
_cell.length_a   1.000
_cell.length_b   1.000
_cell.length_c   1.000
_cell.angle_alpha   90.00
_cell.angle_beta   90.00
_cell.angle_gamma   90.00
#
_symmetry.space_group_name_H-M   'P 1'
#
loop_
_entity.id
_entity.type
_entity.pdbx_description
1 polymer ?
#
loop_
_entity_poly.entity_id
_entity_poly.type
_entity_poly.pdbx_seq_one_letter_code
_entity_poly.pdbx_strand_id
1 'polypeptide(L)'
;RAEMAYESSGGYGRDYDDVYDDGVGIPSSQQDASSYDPSYVPDAVRTFVVILYRHIREKNVYEIHQMYEGSFQKLSERMFRETPWPAVEAIAPFVDNDHVFCLLYQEMWFRHLYARLSPTPRQRVDSWDNYCSLFQVVLHGVVNMQLPNQWLWDMIDEFIYQFQSFCQYRAKLKSKTEHEIALLKQFDQ
;
A
#
# COMPACT_ATOMS: atom_id res chain seq x y z
N ARG A 1 -30.72 28.12 -45.50
CA ARG A 1 -31.70 27.27 -44.77
C ARG A 1 -31.41 25.83 -45.18
N ALA A 2 -30.93 24.91 -44.36
CA ALA A 2 -30.20 24.93 -43.09
C ALA A 2 -29.48 23.57 -43.05
N GLU A 3 -28.20 23.57 -42.69
CA GLU A 3 -27.38 22.39 -42.42
C GLU A 3 -27.80 21.76 -41.09
N MET A 4 -27.72 20.43 -40.96
CA MET A 4 -27.60 19.77 -39.66
C MET A 4 -26.36 18.88 -39.69
N ALA A 5 -25.34 19.35 -38.98
CA ALA A 5 -24.15 18.64 -38.62
C ALA A 5 -24.45 17.56 -37.56
N TYR A 6 -23.80 16.42 -37.67
CA TYR A 6 -23.67 15.45 -36.59
C TYR A 6 -22.25 15.60 -36.02
N GLU A 7 -22.13 16.27 -34.88
CA GLU A 7 -20.89 16.33 -34.12
C GLU A 7 -20.79 15.07 -33.24
N SER A 8 -19.75 14.27 -33.49
CA SER A 8 -19.26 13.26 -32.53
C SER A 8 -17.93 13.78 -31.99
N SER A 9 -17.95 14.25 -30.75
CA SER A 9 -16.81 14.89 -30.09
C SER A 9 -16.10 13.91 -29.15
N GLY A 10 -14.78 13.82 -29.34
CA GLY A 10 -13.80 13.74 -28.26
C GLY A 10 -13.52 12.36 -27.66
N GLY A 11 -12.63 11.60 -28.32
CA GLY A 11 -11.92 10.50 -27.67
C GLY A 11 -10.93 11.03 -26.63
N TYR A 12 -11.09 10.59 -25.37
CA TYR A 12 -10.08 10.76 -24.33
C TYR A 12 -9.06 9.61 -24.40
N GLY A 13 -8.10 9.73 -25.31
CA GLY A 13 -6.83 8.99 -25.21
C GLY A 13 -5.82 9.87 -24.50
N ARG A 14 -5.57 9.62 -23.21
CA ARG A 14 -4.35 10.12 -22.57
C ARG A 14 -3.28 9.05 -22.74
N ASP A 15 -2.48 9.20 -23.79
CA ASP A 15 -1.16 8.58 -23.87
C ASP A 15 -0.29 9.20 -22.76
N TYR A 16 -0.02 8.43 -21.71
CA TYR A 16 1.11 8.69 -20.83
C TYR A 16 2.26 7.81 -21.34
N ASP A 17 2.99 8.32 -22.32
CA ASP A 17 4.30 7.80 -22.70
C ASP A 17 5.30 8.16 -21.59
N ASP A 18 5.65 7.16 -20.77
CA ASP A 18 6.79 7.22 -19.84
C ASP A 18 8.09 7.21 -20.64
N VAL A 19 8.65 8.41 -20.85
CA VAL A 19 10.01 8.62 -21.36
C VAL A 19 11.00 8.31 -20.23
N TYR A 20 11.78 7.24 -20.39
CA TYR A 20 12.98 7.00 -19.60
C TYR A 20 14.07 7.96 -20.09
N ASP A 21 14.34 9.03 -19.34
CA ASP A 21 15.44 9.96 -19.58
C ASP A 21 16.70 9.50 -18.84
N ASP A 22 17.79 9.34 -19.60
CA ASP A 22 19.09 8.83 -19.19
C ASP A 22 20.03 10.02 -18.90
N GLY A 23 20.32 10.21 -17.61
CA GLY A 23 21.58 10.78 -17.10
C GLY A 23 21.98 12.22 -17.46
N VAL A 24 21.68 13.19 -16.58
CA VAL A 24 22.56 14.34 -16.30
C VAL A 24 22.50 14.72 -14.80
N GLY A 25 23.66 14.85 -14.17
CA GLY A 25 23.86 14.88 -12.70
C GLY A 25 23.16 16.00 -11.93
N ILE A 26 22.66 15.64 -10.74
CA ILE A 26 22.08 16.54 -9.73
C ILE A 26 23.05 16.61 -8.53
N PRO A 27 23.30 17.80 -7.94
CA PRO A 27 24.26 17.95 -6.84
C PRO A 27 23.81 17.18 -5.61
N SER A 28 24.77 16.53 -4.93
CA SER A 28 24.57 15.86 -3.66
C SER A 28 24.19 16.87 -2.56
N SER A 29 22.90 17.12 -2.41
CA SER A 29 22.34 17.60 -1.15
C SER A 29 22.39 16.46 -0.16
N GLN A 30 23.41 16.50 0.72
CA GLN A 30 23.43 15.80 2.00
C GLN A 30 22.20 16.24 2.79
N GLN A 31 21.07 15.57 2.59
CA GLN A 31 19.96 15.63 3.51
C GLN A 31 20.32 14.70 4.67
N ASP A 32 20.47 15.29 5.85
CA ASP A 32 20.55 14.56 7.11
C ASP A 32 19.43 13.52 7.12
N ALA A 33 19.80 12.25 6.96
CA ALA A 33 18.92 11.13 7.17
C ALA A 33 18.61 11.11 8.66
N SER A 34 17.60 11.88 9.07
CA SER A 34 16.96 11.75 10.37
C SER A 34 16.73 10.25 10.56
N SER A 35 17.46 9.66 11.51
CA SER A 35 17.57 8.23 11.75
C SER A 35 16.19 7.61 11.88
N TYR A 36 15.60 7.21 10.75
CA TYR A 36 14.35 6.47 10.72
C TYR A 36 14.64 5.16 11.44
N ASP A 37 14.10 5.04 12.65
CA ASP A 37 14.14 3.82 13.43
C ASP A 37 12.77 3.12 13.26
N PRO A 38 12.71 2.01 12.49
CA PRO A 38 11.48 1.26 12.30
C PRO A 38 10.87 0.74 13.61
N SER A 39 11.69 0.60 14.66
CA SER A 39 11.27 0.10 15.97
C SER A 39 10.68 1.18 16.88
N TYR A 40 10.88 2.46 16.54
CA TYR A 40 10.35 3.57 17.31
C TYR A 40 8.86 3.77 17.02
N VAL A 41 8.03 3.69 18.07
CA VAL A 41 6.58 3.88 17.99
C VAL A 41 6.18 5.16 18.72
N PRO A 42 5.82 6.25 18.01
CA PRO A 42 5.31 7.46 18.64
C PRO A 42 4.03 7.21 19.44
N ASP A 43 3.82 7.94 20.55
CA ASP A 43 2.63 7.78 21.40
C ASP A 43 1.30 7.94 20.64
N ALA A 44 1.27 8.83 19.65
CA ALA A 44 0.12 9.02 18.77
C ALA A 44 -0.20 7.75 17.95
N VAL A 45 0.84 7.05 17.45
CA VAL A 45 0.69 5.78 16.74
C VAL A 45 0.27 4.69 17.70
N ARG A 46 0.89 4.58 18.89
CA ARG A 46 0.49 3.60 19.92
C ARG A 46 -0.99 3.74 20.27
N THR A 47 -1.44 4.97 20.51
CA THR A 47 -2.84 5.27 20.81
C THR A 47 -3.75 4.88 19.65
N PHE A 48 -3.36 5.23 18.42
CA PHE A 48 -4.10 4.86 17.22
C PHE A 48 -4.24 3.33 17.08
N VAL A 49 -3.17 2.55 17.19
CA VAL A 49 -3.23 1.09 16.99
C VAL A 49 -4.06 0.39 18.08
N VAL A 50 -3.93 0.80 19.34
CA VAL A 50 -4.70 0.23 20.45
C VAL A 50 -6.20 0.51 20.29
N ILE A 51 -6.57 1.73 19.93
CA ILE A 51 -7.98 2.10 19.74
C ILE A 51 -8.56 1.41 18.51
N LEU A 52 -7.82 1.35 17.40
CA LEU A 52 -8.27 0.67 16.17
C LEU A 52 -8.48 -0.82 16.44
N TYR A 53 -7.54 -1.47 17.12
CA TYR A 53 -7.64 -2.88 17.51
C TYR A 53 -8.89 -3.15 18.34
N ARG A 54 -9.16 -2.31 19.35
CA ARG A 54 -10.36 -2.41 20.17
C ARG A 54 -11.63 -2.31 19.34
N HIS A 55 -11.73 -1.33 18.44
CA HIS A 55 -12.92 -1.16 17.61
C HIS A 55 -13.14 -2.29 16.59
N ILE A 56 -12.07 -2.84 16.03
CA ILE A 56 -12.13 -4.03 15.17
C ILE A 56 -12.71 -5.22 15.94
N ARG A 57 -12.25 -5.46 17.17
CA ARG A 57 -12.77 -6.54 18.03
C ARG A 57 -14.20 -6.33 18.49
N GLU A 58 -14.59 -5.08 18.74
CA GLU A 58 -15.96 -4.70 19.09
C GLU A 58 -16.89 -4.64 17.86
N LYS A 59 -16.36 -4.83 16.64
CA LYS A 59 -17.09 -4.67 15.36
C LYS A 59 -17.74 -3.31 15.20
N ASN A 60 -17.10 -2.26 15.73
CA ASN A 60 -17.60 -0.90 15.63
C ASN A 60 -17.21 -0.29 14.27
N VAL A 61 -17.92 -0.71 13.22
CA VAL A 61 -17.64 -0.31 11.83
C VAL A 61 -17.58 1.20 11.63
N TYR A 62 -18.42 1.95 12.35
CA TYR A 62 -18.44 3.41 12.28
C TYR A 62 -17.11 4.01 12.76
N GLU A 63 -16.65 3.62 13.95
CA GLU A 63 -15.37 4.14 14.48
C GLU A 63 -14.17 3.65 13.66
N ILE A 64 -14.19 2.39 13.19
CA ILE A 64 -13.14 1.87 12.31
C ILE A 64 -13.02 2.77 11.06
N HIS A 65 -14.16 3.13 10.46
CA HIS A 65 -14.18 4.03 9.30
C HIS A 65 -13.61 5.41 9.63
N GLN A 66 -14.00 6.03 10.76
CA GLN A 66 -13.47 7.33 11.16
C GLN A 66 -11.97 7.30 11.45
N MET A 67 -11.48 6.21 12.04
CA MET A 67 -10.05 6.04 12.29
C MET A 67 -9.28 5.86 10.99
N TYR A 68 -9.80 5.06 10.07
CA TYR A 68 -9.17 4.76 8.78
C TYR A 68 -9.17 5.95 7.81
N GLU A 69 -10.32 6.60 7.58
CA GLU A 69 -10.41 7.73 6.63
C GLU A 69 -9.91 9.04 7.24
N GLY A 70 -10.07 9.22 8.55
CA GLY A 70 -9.76 10.47 9.23
C GLY A 70 -8.42 10.44 9.93
N SER A 71 -8.29 9.57 10.93
CA SER A 71 -7.15 9.61 11.86
C SER A 71 -5.86 9.13 11.20
N PHE A 72 -5.92 8.05 10.43
CA PHE A 72 -4.76 7.51 9.71
C PHE A 72 -4.22 8.54 8.71
N GLN A 73 -5.08 9.13 7.87
CA GLN A 73 -4.66 10.14 6.88
C GLN A 73 -3.98 11.34 7.55
N LYS A 74 -4.58 11.89 8.62
CA LYS A 74 -4.00 13.01 9.37
C LYS A 74 -2.64 12.67 10.00
N LEU A 75 -2.48 11.46 10.54
CA LEU A 75 -1.21 11.01 11.11
C LEU A 75 -0.16 10.81 10.01
N SER A 76 -0.54 10.19 8.89
CA SER A 76 0.32 10.00 7.72
C SER A 76 0.84 11.33 7.19
N GLU A 77 -0.01 12.34 7.05
CA GLU A 77 0.38 13.67 6.57
C GLU A 77 1.28 14.42 7.55
N ARG A 78 1.00 14.35 8.85
CA ARG A 78 1.70 15.13 9.85
C ARG A 78 3.06 14.53 10.25
N MET A 79 3.17 13.20 10.26
CA MET A 79 4.33 12.51 10.86
C MET A 79 5.09 11.62 9.88
N PHE A 80 4.45 11.13 8.82
CA PHE A 80 4.99 10.10 7.94
C PHE A 80 4.95 10.53 6.47
N ARG A 81 5.18 11.82 6.20
CA ARG A 81 5.09 12.37 4.84
C ARG A 81 6.13 11.76 3.90
N GLU A 82 7.34 11.57 4.39
CA GLU A 82 8.53 11.12 3.67
C GLU A 82 9.13 9.85 4.27
N THR A 83 8.48 9.30 5.30
CA THR A 83 8.92 8.10 6.02
C THR A 83 7.79 7.08 6.11
N PRO A 84 8.09 5.79 6.22
CA PRO A 84 7.08 4.79 6.50
C PRO A 84 6.54 4.94 7.93
N TRP A 85 5.37 4.36 8.16
CA TRP A 85 4.89 4.11 9.53
C TRP A 85 5.82 3.13 10.27
N PRO A 86 5.73 3.01 11.61
CA PRO A 86 6.49 2.02 12.36
C PRO A 86 6.29 0.59 11.85
N ALA A 87 7.28 -0.27 12.06
CA ALA A 87 7.21 -1.67 11.64
C ALA A 87 6.15 -2.44 12.45
N VAL A 88 5.55 -3.48 11.85
CA VAL A 88 4.49 -4.25 12.51
C VAL A 88 4.99 -4.94 13.79
N GLU A 89 6.25 -5.37 13.79
CA GLU A 89 6.90 -6.04 14.90
C GLU A 89 6.98 -5.12 16.13
N ALA A 90 7.08 -3.81 15.91
CA ALA A 90 7.16 -2.82 16.96
C ALA A 90 5.78 -2.53 17.59
N ILE A 91 4.69 -2.68 16.82
CA ILE A 91 3.33 -2.42 17.31
C ILE A 91 2.60 -3.66 17.82
N ALA A 92 3.03 -4.86 17.40
CA ALA A 92 2.37 -6.13 17.73
C ALA A 92 2.16 -6.36 19.24
N PRO A 93 3.13 -6.02 20.13
CA PRO A 93 2.94 -6.16 21.57
C PRO A 93 1.82 -5.30 22.16
N PHE A 94 1.38 -4.24 21.48
CA PHE A 94 0.29 -3.36 21.96
C PHE A 94 -1.10 -3.89 21.59
N VAL A 95 -1.19 -4.93 20.77
CA VAL A 95 -2.43 -5.46 20.19
C VAL A 95 -2.52 -6.97 20.37
N ASP A 96 -2.05 -7.46 21.52
CA ASP A 96 -2.03 -8.87 21.92
C ASP A 96 -1.31 -9.82 20.93
N ASN A 97 -0.43 -9.28 20.08
CA ASN A 97 0.16 -10.00 18.94
C ASN A 97 -0.90 -10.67 18.04
N ASP A 98 -2.08 -10.04 17.92
CA ASP A 98 -3.17 -10.54 17.09
C ASP A 98 -2.75 -10.56 15.62
N HIS A 99 -2.63 -11.78 15.07
CA HIS A 99 -2.14 -11.99 13.72
C HIS A 99 -3.02 -11.31 12.66
N VAL A 100 -4.35 -11.36 12.82
CA VAL A 100 -5.28 -10.77 11.85
C VAL A 100 -5.15 -9.25 11.86
N PHE A 101 -5.07 -8.65 13.04
CA PHE A 101 -4.82 -7.21 13.15
C PHE A 101 -3.46 -6.82 12.55
N CYS A 102 -2.41 -7.61 12.78
CA CYS A 102 -1.09 -7.35 12.20
C CYS A 102 -1.11 -7.34 10.67
N LEU A 103 -1.83 -8.29 10.04
CA LEU A 103 -2.02 -8.31 8.58
C LEU A 103 -2.77 -7.06 8.07
N LEU A 104 -3.81 -6.62 8.79
CA LEU A 104 -4.54 -5.38 8.46
C LEU A 104 -3.67 -4.13 8.63
N TYR A 105 -2.84 -4.09 9.67
CA TYR A 105 -1.90 -3.00 9.90
C TYR A 105 -0.85 -2.94 8.78
N GLN A 106 -0.26 -4.08 8.42
CA GLN A 106 0.69 -4.17 7.32
C GLN A 106 0.06 -3.77 5.99
N GLU A 107 -1.19 -4.14 5.75
CA GLU A 107 -1.94 -3.72 4.56
C GLU A 107 -2.03 -2.19 4.46
N MET A 108 -2.43 -1.50 5.53
CA MET A 108 -2.45 -0.04 5.57
C MET A 108 -1.04 0.56 5.42
N TRP A 109 -0.05 -0.06 6.05
CA TRP A 109 1.36 0.36 5.98
C TRP A 109 1.88 0.31 4.54
N PHE A 110 1.63 -0.78 3.81
CA PHE A 110 2.02 -0.92 2.42
C PHE A 110 1.27 0.08 1.54
N ARG A 111 -0.04 0.26 1.71
CA ARG A 111 -0.77 1.27 0.93
C ARG A 111 -0.23 2.69 1.13
N HIS A 112 0.16 3.05 2.35
CA HIS A 112 0.87 4.31 2.59
C HIS A 112 2.21 4.36 1.84
N LEU A 113 2.99 3.27 1.87
CA LEU A 113 4.25 3.16 1.15
C LEU A 113 4.05 3.34 -0.37
N TYR A 114 3.05 2.69 -0.97
CA TYR A 114 2.75 2.83 -2.41
C TYR A 114 2.21 4.21 -2.78
N ALA A 115 1.38 4.82 -1.92
CA ALA A 115 0.77 6.11 -2.21
C ALA A 115 1.74 7.30 -2.10
N ARG A 116 2.80 7.19 -1.30
CA ARG A 116 3.65 8.34 -0.93
C ARG A 116 5.13 8.15 -1.15
N LEU A 117 5.59 6.90 -1.17
CA LEU A 117 6.99 6.55 -1.24
C LEU A 117 7.23 5.64 -2.44
N SER A 118 8.47 5.19 -2.62
CA SER A 118 8.81 4.23 -3.66
C SER A 118 9.16 2.90 -3.01
N PRO A 119 8.33 1.85 -3.16
CA PRO A 119 8.59 0.56 -2.55
C PRO A 119 9.78 -0.14 -3.21
N THR A 120 10.70 -0.63 -2.39
CA THR A 120 11.83 -1.48 -2.82
C THR A 120 11.33 -2.82 -3.36
N PRO A 121 12.12 -3.54 -4.19
CA PRO A 121 11.74 -4.85 -4.70
C PRO A 121 11.33 -5.84 -3.60
N ARG A 122 12.05 -5.86 -2.48
CA ARG A 122 11.73 -6.71 -1.34
C ARG A 122 10.38 -6.35 -0.71
N GLN A 123 10.12 -5.05 -0.49
CA GLN A 123 8.83 -4.60 0.04
C GLN A 123 7.65 -4.92 -0.89
N ARG A 124 7.88 -4.99 -2.20
CA ARG A 124 6.84 -5.43 -3.16
C ARG A 124 6.49 -6.91 -2.97
N VAL A 125 7.50 -7.75 -2.74
CA VAL A 125 7.29 -9.18 -2.40
C VAL A 125 6.59 -9.30 -1.05
N ASP A 126 7.08 -8.61 -0.02
CA ASP A 126 6.50 -8.65 1.33
C ASP A 126 5.03 -8.15 1.33
N SER A 127 4.72 -7.12 0.53
CA SER A 127 3.35 -6.63 0.33
C SER A 127 2.44 -7.68 -0.30
N TRP A 128 2.94 -8.35 -1.34
CA TRP A 128 2.20 -9.41 -2.01
C TRP A 128 1.91 -10.59 -1.07
N ASP A 129 2.91 -11.04 -0.32
CA ASP A 129 2.76 -12.11 0.67
C ASP A 129 1.78 -11.74 1.77
N ASN A 130 1.75 -10.46 2.19
CA ASN A 130 0.76 -9.94 3.13
C ASN A 130 -0.66 -10.04 2.56
N TYR A 131 -0.90 -9.63 1.31
CA TYR A 131 -2.22 -9.76 0.68
C TYR A 131 -2.65 -11.23 0.53
N CYS A 132 -1.73 -12.12 0.13
CA CYS A 132 -2.00 -13.56 0.06
C CYS A 132 -2.41 -14.13 1.42
N SER A 133 -1.67 -13.79 2.48
CA SER A 133 -1.95 -14.23 3.84
C SER A 133 -3.28 -13.66 4.36
N LEU A 134 -3.53 -12.38 4.13
CA LEU A 134 -4.76 -11.71 4.53
C LEU A 134 -5.99 -12.32 3.86
N PHE A 135 -5.95 -12.54 2.54
CA PHE A 135 -7.06 -13.20 1.84
C PHE A 135 -7.19 -14.67 2.20
N GLN A 136 -6.11 -15.39 2.48
CA GLN A 136 -6.21 -16.75 2.99
C GLN A 136 -6.98 -16.79 4.32
N VAL A 137 -6.68 -15.88 5.25
CA VAL A 137 -7.39 -15.75 6.53
C VAL A 137 -8.85 -15.35 6.32
N VAL A 138 -9.13 -14.39 5.43
CA VAL A 138 -10.49 -13.90 5.17
C VAL A 138 -11.37 -14.93 4.46
N LEU A 139 -10.82 -15.68 3.51
CA LEU A 139 -11.57 -16.65 2.69
C LEU A 139 -11.77 -18.00 3.39
N HIS A 140 -10.81 -18.43 4.23
CA HIS A 140 -10.85 -19.74 4.88
C HIS A 140 -11.12 -19.68 6.39
N GLY A 141 -10.96 -18.51 7.00
CA GLY A 141 -11.15 -18.31 8.43
C GLY A 141 -12.54 -17.79 8.79
N VAL A 142 -13.05 -18.20 9.95
CA VAL A 142 -14.16 -17.50 10.60
C VAL A 142 -13.60 -16.22 11.22
N VAL A 143 -13.47 -15.17 10.42
CA VAL A 143 -12.96 -13.90 10.94
C VAL A 143 -14.08 -13.21 11.73
N ASN A 144 -13.88 -13.04 13.03
CA ASN A 144 -14.85 -12.42 13.91
C ASN A 144 -14.74 -10.87 13.90
N MET A 145 -14.63 -10.27 12.72
CA MET A 145 -14.52 -8.82 12.53
C MET A 145 -15.42 -8.34 11.39
N GLN A 146 -15.72 -7.04 11.39
CA GLN A 146 -16.43 -6.39 10.30
C GLN A 146 -15.72 -5.09 9.94
N LEU A 147 -15.20 -5.01 8.72
CA LEU A 147 -14.49 -3.83 8.22
C LEU A 147 -15.45 -2.90 7.46
N PRO A 148 -15.16 -1.59 7.42
CA PRO A 148 -15.88 -0.65 6.56
C PRO A 148 -15.77 -1.02 5.08
N ASN A 149 -16.86 -0.85 4.33
CA ASN A 149 -16.86 -1.12 2.89
C ASN A 149 -15.79 -0.34 2.13
N GLN A 150 -15.52 0.91 2.51
CA GLN A 150 -14.49 1.73 1.86
C GLN A 150 -13.10 1.08 1.95
N TRP A 151 -12.70 0.65 3.16
CA TRP A 151 -11.40 0.00 3.37
C TRP A 151 -11.33 -1.32 2.59
N LEU A 152 -12.42 -2.08 2.52
CA LEU A 152 -12.47 -3.30 1.71
C LEU A 152 -12.28 -3.00 0.21
N TRP A 153 -12.91 -1.96 -0.32
CA TRP A 153 -12.72 -1.56 -1.72
C TRP A 153 -11.29 -1.13 -2.00
N ASP A 154 -10.70 -0.29 -1.13
CA ASP A 154 -9.32 0.16 -1.28
C ASP A 154 -8.34 -1.03 -1.26
N MET A 155 -8.61 -2.03 -0.43
CA MET A 155 -7.81 -3.27 -0.33
C MET A 155 -7.88 -4.09 -1.63
N ILE A 156 -9.06 -4.19 -2.25
CA ILE A 156 -9.26 -4.91 -3.51
C ILE A 156 -8.61 -4.14 -4.68
N ASP A 157 -8.78 -2.83 -4.74
CA ASP A 157 -8.20 -2.00 -5.79
C ASP A 157 -6.66 -2.06 -5.76
N GLU A 158 -6.06 -1.98 -4.56
CA GLU A 158 -4.62 -2.14 -4.38
C GLU A 158 -4.15 -3.54 -4.80
N PHE A 159 -4.87 -4.60 -4.41
CA PHE A 159 -4.52 -5.95 -4.82
C PHE A 159 -4.53 -6.12 -6.36
N ILE A 160 -5.57 -5.61 -7.02
CA ILE A 160 -5.67 -5.64 -8.49
C ILE A 160 -4.51 -4.83 -9.10
N TYR A 161 -4.20 -3.66 -8.55
CA TYR A 161 -3.09 -2.84 -9.00
C TYR A 161 -1.75 -3.59 -8.91
N GLN A 162 -1.44 -4.22 -7.76
CA GLN A 162 -0.19 -4.98 -7.58
C GLN A 162 -0.12 -6.17 -8.54
N PHE A 163 -1.22 -6.90 -8.71
CA PHE A 163 -1.29 -8.01 -9.65
C PHE A 163 -1.05 -7.57 -11.10
N GLN A 164 -1.71 -6.50 -11.53
CA GLN A 164 -1.52 -5.92 -12.87
C GLN A 164 -0.09 -5.42 -13.07
N SER A 165 0.47 -4.70 -12.09
CA SER A 165 1.85 -4.22 -12.11
C SER A 165 2.84 -5.37 -12.29
N PHE A 166 2.63 -6.48 -11.58
CA PHE A 166 3.44 -7.68 -11.72
C PHE A 166 3.31 -8.34 -13.09
N CYS A 167 2.08 -8.46 -13.63
CA CYS A 167 1.84 -9.01 -14.96
C CYS A 167 2.52 -8.19 -16.06
N GLN A 168 2.43 -6.85 -15.96
CA GLN A 168 3.09 -5.93 -16.88
C GLN A 168 4.61 -6.02 -16.76
N TYR A 169 5.16 -6.09 -15.54
CA TYR A 169 6.58 -6.31 -15.32
C TYR A 169 7.00 -7.62 -16.02
N ARG A 170 6.30 -8.73 -15.83
CA ARG A 170 6.60 -10.01 -16.49
C ARG A 170 6.55 -9.95 -18.01
N ALA A 171 5.59 -9.22 -18.59
CA ALA A 171 5.45 -9.09 -20.04
C ALA A 171 6.61 -8.31 -20.69
N LYS A 172 7.23 -7.36 -19.97
CA LYS A 172 8.38 -6.56 -20.44
C LYS A 172 9.72 -7.31 -20.27
N LEU A 173 9.90 -8.46 -20.90
CA LEU A 173 11.16 -9.25 -20.85
C LEU A 173 12.34 -8.59 -21.59
N LYS A 174 12.07 -7.68 -22.55
CA LYS A 174 13.10 -7.13 -23.44
C LYS A 174 14.01 -6.06 -22.82
N SER A 175 13.72 -5.59 -21.60
CA SER A 175 14.50 -4.54 -20.92
C SER A 175 15.11 -4.99 -19.58
N LYS A 176 15.19 -6.30 -19.32
CA LYS A 176 15.62 -6.82 -18.01
C LYS A 176 17.02 -7.39 -18.03
N THR A 177 17.76 -7.11 -16.96
CA THR A 177 19.09 -7.70 -16.71
C THR A 177 18.96 -9.19 -16.35
N GLU A 178 20.03 -9.97 -16.54
CA GLU A 178 20.03 -11.41 -16.24
C GLU A 178 19.66 -11.71 -14.78
N HIS A 179 19.99 -10.81 -13.85
CA HIS A 179 19.68 -10.96 -12.43
C HIS A 179 18.17 -10.84 -12.12
N GLU A 180 17.49 -9.91 -12.79
CA GLU A 180 16.04 -9.74 -12.67
C GLU A 180 15.27 -10.92 -13.27
N ILE A 181 15.79 -11.51 -14.36
CA ILE A 181 15.22 -12.72 -14.97
C ILE A 181 15.34 -13.91 -14.02
N ALA A 182 16.46 -14.04 -13.30
CA ALA A 182 16.64 -15.11 -12.31
C ALA A 182 15.68 -14.97 -11.12
N LEU A 183 15.47 -13.75 -10.62
CA LEU A 183 14.54 -13.48 -9.53
C LEU A 183 13.10 -13.82 -9.94
N LEU A 184 12.69 -13.44 -11.16
CA LEU A 184 11.35 -13.75 -11.70
C LEU A 184 11.05 -15.25 -11.80
N LYS A 185 12.06 -16.07 -12.11
CA LYS A 185 11.90 -17.53 -12.21
C LYS A 185 11.70 -18.19 -10.84
N GLN A 186 12.14 -17.56 -9.75
CA GLN A 186 11.92 -18.08 -8.39
C GLN A 186 10.48 -17.91 -7.91
N PHE A 187 9.75 -16.89 -8.41
CA PHE A 187 8.36 -16.61 -8.05
C PHE A 187 7.34 -17.24 -9.01
N ASP A 188 7.79 -18.12 -9.91
CA ASP A 188 6.97 -18.80 -10.94
C ASP A 188 6.60 -20.25 -10.55
N GLN A 189 6.88 -20.67 -9.31
CA GLN A 189 6.50 -21.98 -8.75
C GLN A 189 5.40 -21.86 -7.70
#